data_AF-A0A656GLM5-F1
#
_entry.id   AF-A0A656GLM5-F1
#
_cell.length_a   1.000
_cell.length_b   1.000
_cell.length_c   1.000
_cell.angle_alpha   90.00
_cell.angle_beta   90.00
_cell.angle_gamma   90.00
#
_symmetry.space_group_name_H-M   'P 1'
#
loop_
_entity.id
_entity.type
_entity.pdbx_description
1 polymer ?
#
loop_
_entity_poly.entity_id
_entity_poly.type
_entity_poly.pdbx_seq_one_letter_code
_entity_poly.pdbx_strand_id
1 'polypeptide(L)' 'TRYPHARPVHRLIEDQVGERGDATAVVFAGDSLTYAELNRRANQLAHHLIDLGVQPEVKVGIAV' A
#
# COMPACT_ATOMS: atom_id res chain seq x y z
N THR A 1 -4.19 -22.83 -7.89
CA THR A 1 -4.28 -22.14 -9.20
C THR A 1 -3.61 -20.79 -9.08
N ARG A 2 -2.46 -20.60 -9.73
CA ARG A 2 -1.72 -19.32 -9.77
C ARG A 2 -2.60 -18.32 -10.52
N TYR A 3 -3.07 -17.24 -9.89
CA TYR A 3 -3.84 -16.19 -10.56
C TYR A 3 -2.89 -15.45 -11.54
N PRO A 4 -2.92 -15.70 -12.86
CA PRO A 4 -1.89 -15.20 -13.76
C PRO A 4 -2.13 -13.74 -14.20
N HIS A 5 -3.26 -13.15 -13.82
CA HIS A 5 -3.71 -11.85 -14.33
C HIS A 5 -4.38 -10.96 -13.26
N ALA A 6 -4.28 -11.30 -11.98
CA ALA A 6 -4.77 -10.40 -10.93
C ALA A 6 -3.82 -9.20 -10.87
N ARG A 7 -4.36 -7.98 -11.10
CA ARG A 7 -3.58 -6.76 -10.92
C ARG A 7 -2.98 -6.72 -9.51
N PRO A 8 -1.75 -6.23 -9.32
CA PRO A 8 -1.18 -6.10 -7.99
C PRO A 8 -2.09 -5.25 -7.12
N VAL A 9 -2.26 -5.62 -5.84
CA VAL A 9 -3.14 -4.88 -4.92
C VAL A 9 -2.73 -3.40 -4.80
N HIS A 10 -1.43 -3.09 -4.82
CA HIS A 10 -0.95 -1.71 -4.76
C HIS A 10 -1.42 -0.88 -5.97
N ARG A 11 -1.56 -1.48 -7.16
CA ARG A 11 -2.11 -0.79 -8.34
C ARG A 11 -3.59 -0.45 -8.17
N LEU A 12 -4.36 -1.32 -7.52
CA LEU A 12 -5.78 -1.03 -7.22
C LEU A 12 -5.90 0.20 -6.31
N ILE A 13 -4.97 0.35 -5.35
CA ILE A 13 -4.93 1.48 -4.43
C ILE A 13 -4.51 2.75 -5.18
N GLU A 14 -3.48 2.68 -6.02
CA GLU A 14 -3.03 3.81 -6.85
C GLU A 14 -4.15 4.34 -7.77
N ASP A 15 -4.94 3.46 -8.39
CA ASP A 15 -6.10 3.87 -9.19
C ASP A 15 -7.10 4.67 -8.35
N GLN A 16 -7.42 4.19 -7.13
CA GLN A 16 -8.32 4.91 -6.21
C GLN A 16 -7.74 6.23 -5.72
N VAL A 17 -6.41 6.36 -5.61
CA VAL A 17 -5.76 7.65 -5.31
C VAL A 17 -5.99 8.64 -6.44
N GLY A 18 -5.87 8.19 -7.70
CA GLY A 18 -6.09 9.03 -8.87
C GLY A 18 -7.55 9.47 -9.04
N GLU A 19 -8.49 8.57 -8.76
CA GLU A 19 -9.92 8.85 -8.89
C GLU A 19 -10.50 9.61 -7.68
N ARG A 20 -10.08 9.26 -6.46
CA ARG A 20 -10.71 9.64 -5.20
C ARG A 20 -9.70 9.78 -4.06
N GLY A 21 -8.57 10.45 -4.31
CA GLY A 21 -7.48 10.59 -3.35
C GLY A 21 -7.87 11.14 -1.98
N ASP A 22 -8.84 12.07 -1.93
CA ASP A 22 -9.30 12.69 -0.68
C ASP A 22 -10.38 11.86 0.04
N ALA A 23 -10.89 10.79 -0.57
CA ALA A 23 -11.87 9.92 0.07
C ALA A 23 -11.20 9.10 1.19
N THR A 24 -11.93 8.88 2.28
CA THR A 24 -11.48 8.06 3.40
C THR A 24 -11.28 6.60 2.96
N ALA A 25 -10.08 6.08 3.18
CA ALA A 25 -9.69 4.70 2.86
C ALA A 25 -9.70 3.80 4.09
N VAL A 26 -9.23 4.30 5.24
CA VAL A 26 -9.09 3.54 6.48
C VAL A 26 -9.59 4.37 7.65
N VAL A 27 -10.33 3.74 8.56
CA VAL A 27 -10.71 4.32 9.86
C VAL A 27 -10.24 3.38 10.95
N PHE A 28 -9.49 3.90 11.92
CA PHE A 28 -8.98 3.12 13.04
C PHE A 28 -8.86 3.98 14.29
N ALA A 29 -9.39 3.49 15.42
CA ALA A 29 -9.31 4.16 16.73
C ALA A 29 -9.76 5.63 16.75
N GLY A 30 -10.71 6.02 15.89
CA GLY A 30 -11.22 7.39 15.78
C GLY A 30 -10.45 8.26 14.77
N ASP A 31 -9.32 7.78 14.27
CA ASP A 31 -8.57 8.43 13.18
C ASP A 31 -9.01 7.90 11.83
N SER A 32 -8.91 8.75 10.82
CA SER A 32 -9.17 8.40 9.42
C SER A 32 -7.97 8.74 8.54
N LEU A 33 -7.68 7.89 7.57
CA LEU A 33 -6.71 8.16 6.52
C LEU A 33 -7.41 8.17 5.17
N THR A 34 -7.06 9.14 4.32
CA THR A 34 -7.50 9.16 2.93
C THR A 34 -6.71 8.17 2.07
N TYR A 35 -7.21 7.86 0.87
CA TYR A 35 -6.46 7.05 -0.09
C TYR A 35 -5.08 7.66 -0.39
N ALA A 36 -5.01 8.98 -0.58
CA ALA A 36 -3.76 9.68 -0.85
C ALA A 36 -2.77 9.59 0.32
N GLU A 37 -3.23 9.67 1.56
CA GLU A 37 -2.39 9.55 2.76
C GLU A 37 -1.90 8.12 2.98
N LEU A 38 -2.80 7.14 2.83
CA LEU A 38 -2.47 5.72 2.93
C LEU A 38 -1.38 5.36 1.91
N ASN A 39 -1.56 5.76 0.65
CA ASN A 39 -0.61 5.49 -0.41
C ASN A 39 0.75 6.16 -0.17
N ARG A 40 0.77 7.41 0.30
CA ARG A 40 2.02 8.09 0.67
C ARG A 40 2.78 7.34 1.75
N ARG A 41 2.11 6.95 2.84
CA ARG A 41 2.73 6.22 3.95
C ARG A 41 3.24 4.86 3.51
N ALA A 42 2.46 4.13 2.71
CA ALA A 42 2.85 2.84 2.14
C ALA A 42 4.10 2.97 1.25
N ASN A 43 4.15 3.99 0.38
CA ASN A 43 5.31 4.23 -0.50
C ASN A 43 6.56 4.66 0.26
N GLN A 44 6.42 5.44 1.33
CA GLN A 44 7.54 5.76 2.22
C GLN A 44 8.10 4.51 2.87
N LEU A 45 7.25 3.63 3.38
CA LEU A 45 7.67 2.34 3.94
C LEU A 45 8.33 1.46 2.87
N ALA A 46 7.78 1.41 1.65
CA ALA A 46 8.36 0.64 0.56
C ALA A 46 9.79 1.09 0.21
N HIS A 47 10.02 2.41 0.08
CA HIS A 47 11.37 2.94 -0.15
C HIS A 47 12.32 2.63 1.00
N HIS A 48 11.87 2.78 2.24
CA HIS A 48 12.69 2.43 3.39
C HIS A 48 13.10 0.94 3.40
N LEU A 49 12.18 0.04 3.06
CA LEU A 49 12.47 -1.38 2.92
C LEU A 49 13.45 -1.67 1.78
N ILE A 50 13.30 -0.98 0.65
CA ILE A 50 14.23 -1.07 -0.48
C ILE A 50 15.64 -0.62 -0.05
N ASP A 51 15.75 0.47 0.70
CA ASP A 51 17.03 0.96 1.23
C ASP A 51 17.68 -0.03 2.21
N LEU A 52 16.88 -0.83 2.93
CA LEU A 52 17.34 -1.93 3.78
C LEU A 52 17.73 -3.20 2.98
N GLY A 53 17.60 -3.18 1.65
CA GLY A 53 17.97 -4.28 0.75
C GLY A 53 16.83 -5.23 0.40
N VAL A 54 15.57 -4.89 0.72
CA VAL A 54 14.41 -5.70 0.29
C VAL A 54 14.26 -5.58 -1.23
N GLN A 55 14.15 -6.73 -1.88
CA GLN A 55 14.00 -6.89 -3.32
C GLN A 55 12.72 -7.68 -3.65
N PRO A 56 12.29 -7.74 -4.92
CA PRO A 56 11.24 -8.65 -5.33
C PRO A 56 11.49 -10.07 -4.81
N GLU A 57 10.43 -10.76 -4.41
CA GLU A 57 10.47 -12.13 -3.85
C GLU A 57 11.07 -12.26 -2.45
N VAL A 58 11.63 -11.20 -1.86
CA VAL A 58 12.05 -11.18 -0.45
C VAL A 58 10.82 -11.13 0.46
N LYS A 59 10.79 -12.02 1.45
CA LYS A 59 9.71 -12.11 2.44
C LYS A 59 9.98 -11.20 3.62
N VAL A 60 9.03 -10.32 3.93
CA VAL A 60 9.07 -9.43 5.11
C VAL A 60 8.04 -9.92 6.12
N GLY A 61 8.47 -10.18 7.36
CA GLY A 61 7.56 -10.58 8.44
C GLY A 61 6.78 -9.39 8.98
N ILE A 62 5.50 -9.58 9.25
CA ILE A 62 4.65 -8.60 9.93
C ILE A 62 4.35 -9.16 11.32
N ALA A 63 4.66 -8.37 12.35
CA ALA A 63 4.31 -8.66 13.74
C ALA A 63 3.50 -7.48 14.29
N VAL A 64 2.44 -7.80 15.03
CA VAL A 64 1.51 -6.86 15.67
C VAL A 64 1.31 -7.25 17.13
#